data_AF-A0AAU9IK32-F1
#
_entry.id   AF-A0AAU9IK32-F1
#
_cell.length_a   1.000
_cell.length_b   1.000
_cell.length_c   1.000
_cell.angle_alpha   90.00
_cell.angle_beta   90.00
_cell.angle_gamma   90.00
#
_symmetry.space_group_name_H-M   'P 1'
#
loop_
_entity.id
_entity.type
_entity.pdbx_description
1 polymer ?
#
loop_
_entity_poly.entity_id
_entity_poly.type
_entity_poly.pdbx_seq_one_letter_code
_entity_poly.pdbx_strand_id
1 'polypeptide(L)'
;MVRITPELLRKRAEHNEGELSTLEEVTLHQYDIEKIEILDKCCRHLKILYLQNNIIPKMENLNKLKELEYLNLAVNNVKVIEGIDRCESLKKLDLTLNFIEIDDLEASLRHLGQVSTIEQLYMTGNPCTDWQGFRELTISLVPQLNQLDGKDITHTERLAALQVLNERLDELKEAIEIKHQNPELYKRHYTIESRVEQAKENERIQEEKDKTQQESDEKQYGIKNLPPPPVYNQNGEIRQCNQGNYDYEFYEKHDGGVQYIVLDIKVPRYLETSQIGLDLNPNYVRLDIKGKITQLRFPCEIKVEESRALRSQTSGSLQLVMPKTKNDAVPYFFLKEELEKKKKEEKREISRGETRILKNENKQTQEEAKQPIRKRLEEPEEPWEDDPSVPDLE
;
A
#
# COMPACT_ATOMS: atom_id res chain seq x y z
N MET A 1 7.16 -10.32 1.70
CA MET A 1 7.72 -9.75 0.46
C MET A 1 6.62 -9.18 -0.43
N VAL A 2 6.93 -8.12 -1.18
CA VAL A 2 5.96 -7.42 -2.02
C VAL A 2 5.91 -8.03 -3.42
N ARG A 3 4.71 -8.27 -3.93
CA ARG A 3 4.45 -8.69 -5.31
C ARG A 3 4.01 -7.52 -6.17
N ILE A 4 4.32 -7.58 -7.47
CA ILE A 4 3.84 -6.57 -8.42
C ILE A 4 2.37 -6.88 -8.71
N THR A 5 1.46 -6.16 -8.05
CA THR A 5 0.01 -6.29 -8.26
C THR A 5 -0.54 -5.12 -9.09
N PRO A 6 -1.71 -5.27 -9.75
CA PRO A 6 -2.36 -4.17 -10.44
C PRO A 6 -2.65 -2.99 -9.51
N GLU A 7 -2.97 -3.25 -8.25
CA GLU A 7 -3.25 -2.21 -7.25
C GLU A 7 -1.99 -1.41 -6.93
N LEU A 8 -0.84 -2.08 -6.78
CA LEU A 8 0.45 -1.42 -6.58
C LEU A 8 0.81 -0.54 -7.79
N LEU A 9 0.61 -1.05 -9.01
CA LEU A 9 0.84 -0.30 -10.24
C LEU A 9 -0.10 0.90 -10.37
N ARG A 10 -1.39 0.75 -10.03
CA ARG A 10 -2.35 1.87 -10.07
C ARG A 10 -2.01 2.96 -9.08
N LYS A 11 -1.56 2.60 -7.87
CA LYS A 11 -1.06 3.56 -6.88
C LYS A 11 0.15 4.34 -7.42
N ARG A 12 1.00 3.70 -8.22
CA ARG A 12 2.14 4.37 -8.87
C ARG A 12 1.76 5.14 -10.14
N ALA A 13 0.59 4.87 -10.70
CA ALA A 13 0.00 5.57 -11.84
C ALA A 13 -1.01 6.65 -11.43
N GLU A 14 -0.98 7.15 -10.19
CA GLU A 14 -1.91 8.20 -9.72
C GLU A 14 -1.84 9.46 -10.59
N HIS A 15 -0.66 9.81 -11.10
CA HIS A 15 -0.46 10.92 -12.03
C HIS A 15 -0.96 10.62 -13.47
N ASN A 16 -1.32 9.37 -13.77
CA ASN A 16 -1.86 8.91 -15.04
C ASN A 16 -3.32 8.42 -14.89
N GLU A 17 -4.09 9.08 -14.01
CA GLU A 17 -5.51 8.75 -13.73
C GLU A 17 -5.75 7.29 -13.27
N GLY A 18 -4.70 6.59 -12.83
CA GLY A 18 -4.75 5.17 -12.51
C GLY A 18 -4.92 4.26 -13.74
N GLU A 19 -4.75 4.78 -14.95
CA GLU A 19 -4.75 3.98 -16.18
C GLU A 19 -3.38 3.32 -16.39
N LEU A 20 -3.38 2.00 -16.54
CA LEU A 20 -2.15 1.22 -16.72
C LEU A 20 -1.79 1.03 -18.20
N SER A 21 -2.78 1.06 -19.09
CA SER A 21 -2.63 0.85 -20.53
C SER A 21 -1.67 1.86 -21.15
N THR A 22 -1.83 3.13 -20.77
CA THR A 22 -1.13 4.31 -21.31
C THR A 22 0.11 4.68 -20.52
N LEU A 23 0.46 3.89 -19.49
CA LEU A 23 1.53 4.25 -18.56
C LEU A 23 2.90 4.08 -19.21
N GLU A 24 3.64 5.19 -19.32
CA GLU A 24 4.97 5.23 -19.94
C GLU A 24 6.11 5.03 -18.93
N GLU A 25 5.89 5.36 -17.66
CA GLU A 25 6.91 5.29 -16.62
C GLU A 25 6.40 4.61 -15.36
N VAL A 26 7.17 3.66 -14.83
CA VAL A 26 6.87 2.96 -13.58
C VAL A 26 8.07 2.99 -12.66
N THR A 27 7.84 3.47 -11.43
CA THR A 27 8.85 3.50 -10.37
C THR A 27 8.50 2.53 -9.25
N LEU A 28 9.29 1.47 -9.11
CA LEU A 28 9.14 0.38 -8.16
C LEU A 28 10.46 0.11 -7.41
N HIS A 29 11.09 1.15 -6.86
CA HIS A 29 12.32 1.01 -6.09
C HIS A 29 12.06 0.63 -4.63
N GLN A 30 12.97 -0.13 -4.01
CA GLN A 30 13.00 -0.41 -2.56
C GLN A 30 11.75 -1.13 -2.03
N TYR A 31 11.30 -2.16 -2.74
CA TYR A 31 10.11 -2.93 -2.38
C TYR A 31 10.39 -4.40 -2.05
N ASP A 32 11.66 -4.81 -2.07
CA ASP A 32 12.05 -6.21 -1.91
C ASP A 32 11.28 -7.14 -2.87
N ILE A 33 11.07 -6.67 -4.10
CA ILE A 33 10.39 -7.43 -5.16
C ILE A 33 11.28 -8.62 -5.56
N GLU A 34 10.71 -9.81 -5.57
CA GLU A 34 11.40 -11.04 -5.99
C GLU A 34 11.14 -11.41 -7.46
N LYS A 35 10.05 -10.93 -8.05
CA LYS A 35 9.65 -11.35 -9.40
C LYS A 35 9.05 -10.20 -10.19
N ILE A 36 9.50 -10.08 -11.44
CA ILE A 36 8.87 -9.24 -12.45
C ILE A 36 7.65 -9.99 -12.97
N GLU A 37 6.46 -9.52 -12.65
CA GLU A 37 5.21 -10.09 -13.11
C GLU A 37 4.23 -9.00 -13.53
N ILE A 38 3.21 -9.38 -14.29
CA ILE A 38 2.04 -8.57 -14.72
C ILE A 38 2.31 -7.34 -15.60
N LEU A 39 3.53 -6.81 -15.64
CA LEU A 39 3.92 -5.66 -16.47
C LEU A 39 3.62 -5.88 -17.95
N ASP A 40 3.91 -7.09 -18.46
CA ASP A 40 3.67 -7.51 -19.84
C ASP A 40 2.18 -7.53 -20.24
N LYS A 41 1.28 -7.57 -19.26
CA LYS A 41 -0.18 -7.61 -19.46
C LYS A 41 -0.80 -6.22 -19.33
N CYS A 42 -0.34 -5.44 -18.36
CA CYS A 42 -1.00 -4.19 -17.96
C CYS A 42 -0.38 -2.95 -18.60
N CYS A 43 0.94 -2.91 -18.84
CA CYS A 43 1.68 -1.71 -19.20
C CYS A 43 2.40 -1.88 -20.55
N ARG A 44 1.65 -1.94 -21.65
CA ARG A 44 2.21 -2.21 -22.99
C ARG A 44 3.04 -1.06 -23.56
N HIS A 45 2.72 0.17 -23.17
CA HIS A 45 3.37 1.40 -23.63
C HIS A 45 4.46 1.88 -22.67
N LEU A 46 4.96 0.99 -21.80
CA LEU A 46 5.98 1.32 -20.83
C LEU A 46 7.32 1.60 -21.51
N LYS A 47 7.86 2.81 -21.32
CA LYS A 47 9.15 3.26 -21.84
C LYS A 47 10.25 3.22 -20.78
N ILE A 48 9.91 3.50 -19.52
CA ILE A 48 10.88 3.60 -18.43
C ILE A 48 10.44 2.74 -17.25
N LEU A 49 11.31 1.84 -16.80
CA LEU A 49 11.06 0.95 -15.67
C LEU A 49 12.19 1.03 -14.65
N TYR A 50 11.89 1.56 -13.46
CA TYR A 50 12.80 1.55 -12.31
C TYR A 50 12.46 0.42 -11.35
N LEU A 51 13.37 -0.55 -11.26
CA LEU A 51 13.32 -1.69 -10.34
C LEU A 51 14.55 -1.73 -9.42
N GLN A 52 15.22 -0.59 -9.24
CA GLN A 52 16.43 -0.48 -8.43
C GLN A 52 16.20 -0.84 -6.96
N ASN A 53 17.21 -1.46 -6.33
CA ASN A 53 17.18 -1.92 -4.95
C ASN A 53 15.97 -2.83 -4.63
N ASN A 54 15.86 -3.92 -5.38
CA ASN A 54 14.97 -5.03 -5.10
C ASN A 54 15.79 -6.34 -5.01
N ILE A 55 15.14 -7.49 -4.87
CA ILE A 55 15.79 -8.79 -4.73
C ILE A 55 15.50 -9.72 -5.92
N ILE A 56 15.29 -9.14 -7.11
CA ILE A 56 14.90 -9.85 -8.33
C ILE A 56 16.07 -10.75 -8.80
N PRO A 57 15.90 -12.08 -8.85
CA PRO A 57 16.97 -13.00 -9.22
C PRO A 57 17.07 -13.24 -10.73
N LYS A 58 15.99 -13.00 -11.48
CA LYS A 58 15.88 -13.31 -12.92
C LYS A 58 15.13 -12.22 -13.66
N MET A 59 15.65 -11.90 -14.85
CA MET A 59 14.98 -11.05 -15.83
C MET A 59 13.95 -11.88 -16.59
N GLU A 60 12.68 -11.71 -16.27
CA GLU A 60 11.57 -12.41 -16.94
C GLU A 60 10.38 -11.48 -17.17
N ASN A 61 9.45 -11.89 -18.04
CA ASN A 61 8.22 -11.15 -18.35
C ASN A 61 8.46 -9.72 -18.92
N LEU A 62 9.59 -9.47 -19.56
CA LEU A 62 9.89 -8.20 -20.24
C LEU A 62 9.63 -8.27 -21.77
N ASN A 63 9.56 -9.47 -22.33
CA ASN A 63 9.45 -9.76 -23.77
C ASN A 63 8.29 -9.08 -24.54
N LYS A 64 7.27 -8.55 -23.87
CA LYS A 64 6.14 -7.85 -24.54
C LYS A 64 6.26 -6.33 -24.48
N LEU A 65 7.22 -5.80 -23.73
CA LEU A 65 7.45 -4.37 -23.55
C LEU A 65 8.28 -3.82 -24.72
N LYS A 66 7.67 -3.78 -25.91
CA LYS A 66 8.32 -3.36 -27.16
C LYS A 66 8.80 -1.91 -27.15
N GLU A 67 8.13 -1.07 -26.38
CA GLU A 67 8.41 0.37 -26.25
C GLU A 67 9.38 0.68 -25.10
N LEU A 68 9.85 -0.34 -24.35
CA LEU A 68 10.76 -0.12 -23.23
C LEU A 68 12.09 0.42 -23.71
N GLU A 69 12.43 1.65 -23.35
CA GLU A 69 13.66 2.34 -23.73
C GLU A 69 14.72 2.27 -22.62
N TYR A 70 14.29 2.33 -21.36
CA TYR A 70 15.18 2.32 -20.20
C TYR A 70 14.72 1.32 -19.14
N LEU A 71 15.60 0.38 -18.82
CA LEU A 71 15.42 -0.57 -17.73
C LEU A 71 16.52 -0.39 -16.68
N ASN A 72 16.11 -0.03 -15.46
CA ASN A 72 17.00 0.05 -14.32
C ASN A 72 16.76 -1.11 -13.35
N LEU A 73 17.70 -2.04 -13.31
CA LEU A 73 17.77 -3.18 -12.40
C LEU A 73 18.99 -3.08 -11.47
N ALA A 74 19.50 -1.87 -11.22
CA ALA A 74 20.63 -1.68 -10.31
C ALA A 74 20.32 -2.23 -8.91
N VAL A 75 21.32 -2.81 -8.26
CA VAL A 75 21.20 -3.38 -6.91
C VAL A 75 20.09 -4.45 -6.85
N ASN A 76 20.18 -5.48 -7.71
CA ASN A 76 19.29 -6.65 -7.73
C ASN A 76 20.09 -7.96 -7.64
N ASN A 77 19.41 -9.11 -7.70
CA ASN A 77 20.00 -10.43 -7.57
C ASN A 77 20.22 -11.13 -8.93
N VAL A 78 20.26 -10.36 -10.03
CA VAL A 78 20.34 -10.90 -11.38
C VAL A 78 21.67 -11.62 -11.59
N LYS A 79 21.62 -12.86 -12.06
CA LYS A 79 22.80 -13.67 -12.40
C LYS A 79 23.07 -13.75 -13.91
N VAL A 80 22.03 -13.67 -14.71
CA VAL A 80 22.10 -13.84 -16.17
C VAL A 80 21.24 -12.77 -16.83
N ILE A 81 21.76 -12.18 -17.90
CA ILE A 81 20.98 -11.29 -18.76
C ILE A 81 20.23 -12.14 -19.77
N GLU A 82 18.91 -12.16 -19.65
CA GLU A 82 18.01 -12.93 -20.50
C GLU A 82 16.62 -12.27 -20.56
N GLY A 83 15.75 -12.75 -21.46
CA GLY A 83 14.34 -12.34 -21.47
C GLY A 83 14.08 -10.90 -21.95
N ILE A 84 15.06 -10.31 -22.66
CA ILE A 84 14.99 -8.98 -23.27
C ILE A 84 15.09 -9.01 -24.80
N ASP A 85 15.15 -10.18 -25.41
CA ASP A 85 15.39 -10.36 -26.85
C ASP A 85 14.30 -9.73 -27.74
N ARG A 86 13.11 -9.47 -27.16
CA ARG A 86 11.96 -8.85 -27.84
C ARG A 86 11.72 -7.38 -27.43
N CYS A 87 12.60 -6.78 -26.64
CA CYS A 87 12.53 -5.38 -26.28
C CYS A 87 13.09 -4.52 -27.42
N GLU A 88 12.26 -4.26 -28.43
CA GLU A 88 12.64 -3.62 -29.70
C GLU A 88 13.09 -2.16 -29.59
N SER A 89 12.87 -1.50 -28.45
CA SER A 89 13.25 -0.09 -28.23
C SER A 89 14.28 0.10 -27.12
N LEU A 90 14.82 -0.96 -26.53
CA LEU A 90 15.66 -0.87 -25.33
C LEU A 90 17.01 -0.23 -25.69
N LYS A 91 17.27 0.96 -25.15
CA LYS A 91 18.49 1.75 -25.38
C LYS A 91 19.43 1.73 -24.19
N LYS A 92 18.89 1.72 -22.98
CA LYS A 92 19.67 1.79 -21.74
C LYS A 92 19.30 0.66 -20.79
N LEU A 93 20.32 -0.08 -20.34
CA LEU A 93 20.20 -1.12 -19.33
C LEU A 93 21.19 -0.89 -18.19
N ASP A 94 20.66 -0.75 -16.99
CA ASP A 94 21.47 -0.64 -15.77
C ASP A 94 21.35 -1.92 -14.94
N LEU A 95 22.48 -2.62 -14.81
CA LEU A 95 22.66 -3.83 -14.00
C LEU A 95 23.76 -3.64 -12.95
N THR A 96 24.07 -2.39 -12.59
CA THR A 96 25.05 -2.05 -11.55
C THR A 96 24.78 -2.84 -10.26
N LEU A 97 25.82 -3.38 -9.63
CA LEU A 97 25.73 -4.13 -8.37
C LEU A 97 24.72 -5.29 -8.41
N ASN A 98 24.80 -6.12 -9.46
CA ASN A 98 24.13 -7.42 -9.53
C ASN A 98 25.15 -8.57 -9.31
N PHE A 99 24.75 -9.80 -9.60
CA PHE A 99 25.53 -11.01 -9.32
C PHE A 99 25.82 -11.81 -10.60
N ILE A 100 26.09 -11.12 -11.71
CA ILE A 100 26.47 -11.78 -12.96
C ILE A 100 27.90 -12.30 -12.82
N GLU A 101 28.02 -13.63 -12.82
CA GLU A 101 29.30 -14.32 -12.66
C GLU A 101 30.02 -14.51 -14.00
N ILE A 102 31.32 -14.82 -13.96
CA ILE A 102 32.14 -15.01 -15.15
C ILE A 102 31.61 -16.16 -16.05
N ASP A 103 31.04 -17.20 -15.43
CA ASP A 103 30.39 -18.33 -16.09
C ASP A 103 29.22 -17.90 -16.99
N ASP A 104 28.47 -16.90 -16.55
CA ASP A 104 27.25 -16.43 -17.20
C ASP A 104 27.52 -15.26 -18.15
N LEU A 105 28.75 -14.72 -18.17
CA LEU A 105 29.12 -13.52 -18.92
C LEU A 105 28.91 -13.71 -20.42
N GLU A 106 29.47 -14.77 -21.02
CA GLU A 106 29.38 -15.00 -22.46
C GLU A 106 27.91 -15.13 -22.90
N ALA A 107 27.13 -15.96 -22.19
CA ALA A 107 25.72 -16.16 -22.49
C ALA A 107 24.95 -14.83 -22.37
N SER A 108 25.17 -14.06 -21.30
CA SER A 108 24.53 -12.76 -21.08
C SER A 108 24.84 -11.76 -22.19
N LEU A 109 26.10 -11.67 -22.62
CA LEU A 109 26.53 -10.80 -23.71
C LEU A 109 25.94 -11.22 -25.07
N ARG A 110 25.80 -12.53 -25.32
CA ARG A 110 25.17 -13.04 -26.55
C ARG A 110 23.67 -12.71 -26.61
N HIS A 111 22.95 -12.70 -25.50
CA HIS A 111 21.56 -12.22 -25.46
C HIS A 111 21.51 -10.72 -25.74
N LEU A 112 22.38 -9.92 -25.11
CA LEU A 112 22.47 -8.48 -25.39
C LEU A 112 22.82 -8.19 -26.86
N GLY A 113 23.68 -9.00 -27.47
CA GLY A 113 24.03 -8.89 -28.88
C GLY A 113 22.83 -9.01 -29.82
N GLN A 114 21.75 -9.69 -29.40
CA GLN A 114 20.51 -9.80 -30.18
C GLN A 114 19.65 -8.53 -30.12
N VAL A 115 19.81 -7.73 -29.07
CA VAL A 115 19.06 -6.47 -28.88
C VAL A 115 19.75 -5.36 -29.67
N SER A 116 19.33 -5.15 -30.92
CA SER A 116 20.00 -4.23 -31.86
C SER A 116 19.96 -2.76 -31.45
N THR A 117 19.05 -2.38 -30.54
CA THR A 117 18.85 -0.99 -30.12
C THR A 117 19.63 -0.57 -28.88
N ILE A 118 20.33 -1.52 -28.23
CA ILE A 118 21.04 -1.20 -26.98
C ILE A 118 22.23 -0.28 -27.25
N GLU A 119 22.28 0.84 -26.53
CA GLU A 119 23.30 1.88 -26.69
C GLU A 119 24.14 2.06 -25.42
N GLN A 120 23.54 1.90 -24.24
CA GLN A 120 24.17 2.13 -22.95
C GLN A 120 23.98 0.95 -22.01
N LEU A 121 25.08 0.44 -21.46
CA LEU A 121 25.10 -0.68 -20.54
C LEU A 121 25.93 -0.32 -19.30
N TYR A 122 25.38 -0.58 -18.12
CA TYR A 122 26.07 -0.44 -16.84
C TYR A 122 26.11 -1.80 -16.14
N MET A 123 27.32 -2.28 -15.87
CA MET A 123 27.61 -3.60 -15.28
C MET A 123 28.54 -3.47 -14.06
N THR A 124 28.94 -2.26 -13.69
CA THR A 124 29.84 -1.97 -12.57
C THR A 124 29.43 -2.71 -11.30
N GLY A 125 30.36 -3.42 -10.67
CA GLY A 125 30.15 -4.12 -9.40
C GLY A 125 29.61 -5.55 -9.52
N ASN A 126 29.40 -6.06 -10.74
CA ASN A 126 29.13 -7.49 -10.94
C ASN A 126 30.42 -8.33 -10.81
N PRO A 127 30.35 -9.59 -10.35
CA PRO A 127 31.53 -10.46 -10.28
C PRO A 127 32.30 -10.61 -11.60
N CYS A 128 31.60 -10.62 -12.73
CA CYS A 128 32.22 -10.72 -14.05
C CYS A 128 33.10 -9.51 -14.42
N THR A 129 32.91 -8.33 -13.82
CA THR A 129 33.69 -7.13 -14.16
C THR A 129 35.11 -7.14 -13.61
N ASP A 130 35.43 -8.06 -12.69
CA ASP A 130 36.78 -8.21 -12.13
C ASP A 130 37.74 -8.86 -13.14
N TRP A 131 37.21 -9.57 -14.14
CA TRP A 131 38.00 -10.20 -15.18
C TRP A 131 38.52 -9.17 -16.18
N GLN A 132 39.83 -9.18 -16.44
CA GLN A 132 40.50 -8.14 -17.24
C GLN A 132 39.96 -8.04 -18.67
N GLY A 133 39.59 -9.16 -19.29
CA GLY A 133 39.04 -9.19 -20.65
C GLY A 133 37.57 -8.78 -20.76
N PHE A 134 36.92 -8.37 -19.66
CA PHE A 134 35.48 -8.07 -19.62
C PHE A 134 35.09 -7.00 -20.66
N ARG A 135 35.87 -5.93 -20.75
CA ARG A 135 35.55 -4.79 -21.61
C ARG A 135 35.68 -5.15 -23.09
N GLU A 136 36.80 -5.76 -23.47
CA GLU A 136 37.08 -6.19 -24.85
C GLU A 136 36.05 -7.22 -25.31
N LEU A 137 35.73 -8.20 -24.46
CA LEU A 137 34.73 -9.21 -24.78
C LEU A 137 33.34 -8.60 -24.96
N THR A 138 32.93 -7.68 -24.07
CA THR A 138 31.66 -6.96 -24.15
C THR A 138 31.55 -6.17 -25.45
N ILE A 139 32.58 -5.40 -25.79
CA ILE A 139 32.62 -4.57 -27.01
C ILE A 139 32.57 -5.43 -28.28
N SER A 140 33.19 -6.61 -28.24
CA SER A 140 33.26 -7.55 -29.37
C SER A 140 31.93 -8.29 -29.60
N LEU A 141 31.27 -8.73 -28.52
CA LEU A 141 30.01 -9.48 -28.60
C LEU A 141 28.77 -8.58 -28.73
N VAL A 142 28.87 -7.32 -28.33
CA VAL A 142 27.78 -6.33 -28.42
C VAL A 142 28.24 -5.12 -29.27
N PRO A 143 28.40 -5.29 -30.59
CA PRO A 143 28.99 -4.28 -31.47
C PRO A 143 28.12 -3.01 -31.65
N GLN A 144 26.86 -3.03 -31.26
CA GLN A 144 25.94 -1.88 -31.30
C GLN A 144 26.09 -0.92 -30.11
N LEU A 145 26.77 -1.34 -29.04
CA LEU A 145 26.86 -0.59 -27.79
C LEU A 145 27.72 0.67 -27.94
N ASN A 146 27.20 1.84 -27.58
CA ASN A 146 27.93 3.12 -27.67
C ASN A 146 28.67 3.47 -26.37
N GLN A 147 28.15 3.07 -25.22
CA GLN A 147 28.71 3.38 -23.91
C GLN A 147 28.64 2.17 -22.99
N LEU A 148 29.76 1.89 -22.30
CA LEU A 148 29.87 0.85 -21.28
C LEU A 148 30.40 1.46 -19.98
N ASP A 149 29.65 1.30 -18.88
CA ASP A 149 29.98 1.81 -17.54
C ASP A 149 30.30 3.32 -17.53
N GLY A 150 29.53 4.10 -18.29
CA GLY A 150 29.70 5.55 -18.42
C GLY A 150 30.90 5.98 -19.28
N LYS A 151 31.61 5.04 -19.93
CA LYS A 151 32.71 5.33 -20.85
C LYS A 151 32.30 5.05 -22.29
N ASP A 152 32.49 6.03 -23.16
CA ASP A 152 32.19 5.90 -24.58
C ASP A 152 33.11 4.89 -25.26
N ILE A 153 32.55 4.11 -26.18
CA ILE A 153 33.27 3.10 -26.95
C ILE A 153 33.70 3.73 -28.27
N THR A 154 35.01 3.78 -28.50
CA THR A 154 35.55 4.37 -29.73
C THR A 154 35.58 3.35 -30.86
N HIS A 155 35.58 3.83 -32.11
CA HIS A 155 35.69 2.95 -33.27
C HIS A 155 37.00 2.14 -33.26
N THR A 156 38.12 2.75 -32.86
CA THR A 156 39.42 2.08 -32.73
C THR A 156 39.38 0.97 -31.68
N GLU A 157 38.77 1.24 -30.53
CA GLU A 157 38.59 0.24 -29.47
C GLU A 157 37.77 -0.95 -29.97
N ARG A 158 36.70 -0.69 -30.73
CA ARG A 158 35.89 -1.76 -31.32
C ARG A 158 36.67 -2.65 -32.29
N LEU A 159 37.49 -2.06 -33.15
CA LEU A 159 38.33 -2.82 -34.08
C LEU A 159 39.40 -3.65 -33.34
N ALA A 160 40.01 -3.09 -32.30
CA ALA A 160 41.00 -3.79 -31.48
C ALA A 160 40.36 -4.97 -30.74
N ALA A 161 39.20 -4.76 -30.14
CA ALA A 161 38.45 -5.79 -29.43
C ALA A 161 38.10 -6.98 -30.35
N LEU A 162 37.63 -6.70 -31.57
CA LEU A 162 37.32 -7.74 -32.56
C LEU A 162 38.54 -8.59 -32.98
N GLN A 163 39.74 -8.00 -33.01
CA GLN A 163 40.96 -8.73 -33.37
C GLN A 163 41.35 -9.75 -32.30
N VAL A 164 41.04 -9.46 -31.03
CA VAL A 164 41.38 -10.33 -29.89
C VAL A 164 40.21 -11.21 -29.42
N LEU A 165 39.07 -11.20 -30.11
CA LEU A 165 37.85 -11.90 -29.68
C LEU A 165 38.09 -13.38 -29.38
N ASN A 166 38.74 -14.12 -30.27
CA ASN A 166 38.97 -15.56 -30.07
C ASN A 166 39.89 -15.82 -28.88
N GLU A 167 40.95 -15.01 -28.72
CA GLU A 167 41.86 -15.09 -27.57
C GLU A 167 41.11 -14.81 -26.26
N ARG A 168 40.28 -13.77 -26.21
CA ARG A 168 39.47 -13.45 -25.01
C ARG A 168 38.44 -14.53 -24.69
N LEU A 169 37.88 -15.19 -25.69
CA LEU A 169 36.97 -16.33 -25.47
C LEU A 169 37.68 -17.55 -24.88
N ASP A 170 38.92 -17.81 -25.29
CA ASP A 170 39.70 -18.91 -24.73
C ASP A 170 40.19 -18.59 -23.31
N GLU A 171 40.70 -17.38 -23.07
CA GLU A 171 41.03 -16.90 -21.72
C GLU A 171 39.82 -16.90 -20.78
N LEU A 172 38.62 -16.60 -21.28
CA LEU A 172 37.39 -16.65 -20.48
C LEU A 172 37.15 -18.08 -19.98
N LYS A 173 37.30 -19.09 -20.84
CA LYS A 173 37.15 -20.49 -20.46
C LYS A 173 38.18 -20.90 -19.42
N GLU A 174 39.44 -20.49 -19.60
CA GLU A 174 40.50 -20.73 -18.62
C GLU A 174 40.18 -20.08 -17.27
N ALA A 175 39.69 -18.83 -17.28
CA ALA A 175 39.31 -18.13 -16.05
C ALA A 175 38.13 -18.79 -15.33
N ILE A 176 37.15 -19.30 -16.07
CA ILE A 176 36.04 -20.11 -15.52
C ILE A 176 36.59 -21.39 -14.87
N GLU A 177 37.51 -22.09 -15.54
CA GLU A 177 38.10 -23.32 -15.01
C GLU A 177 38.93 -23.05 -13.73
N ILE A 178 39.74 -21.98 -13.71
CA ILE A 178 40.49 -21.55 -12.52
C ILE A 178 39.55 -21.25 -11.35
N LYS A 179 38.43 -20.59 -11.62
CA LYS A 179 37.40 -20.30 -10.62
C LYS A 179 36.80 -21.60 -10.07
N HIS A 180 36.47 -22.57 -10.92
CA HIS A 180 35.94 -23.87 -10.49
C HIS A 180 36.94 -24.68 -9.67
N GLN A 181 38.24 -24.56 -9.97
CA GLN A 181 39.31 -25.20 -9.20
C GLN A 181 39.53 -24.52 -7.84
N ASN A 182 39.30 -23.20 -7.72
CA ASN A 182 39.57 -22.41 -6.51
C ASN A 182 38.37 -21.55 -6.07
N PRO A 183 37.21 -22.15 -5.74
CA PRO A 183 35.97 -21.39 -5.50
C PRO A 183 36.07 -20.43 -4.30
N GLU A 184 36.86 -20.77 -3.28
CA GLU A 184 37.03 -19.92 -2.08
C GLU A 184 37.73 -18.59 -2.39
N LEU A 185 38.57 -18.52 -3.44
CA LEU A 185 39.22 -17.27 -3.85
C LEU A 185 38.22 -16.25 -4.41
N TYR A 186 37.12 -16.75 -4.98
CA TYR A 186 36.06 -15.95 -5.62
C TYR A 186 34.85 -15.74 -4.72
N LYS A 187 34.91 -16.20 -3.47
CA LYS A 187 33.83 -16.06 -2.49
C LYS A 187 33.74 -14.63 -2.00
N ARG A 188 32.60 -13.99 -2.26
CA ARG A 188 32.33 -12.62 -1.83
C ARG A 188 31.58 -12.60 -0.50
N HIS A 189 31.89 -11.61 0.34
CA HIS A 189 31.20 -11.38 1.62
C HIS A 189 29.73 -10.98 1.42
N TYR A 190 29.46 -10.26 0.34
CA TYR A 190 28.11 -9.87 -0.06
C TYR A 190 27.58 -10.89 -1.08
N THR A 191 26.55 -11.65 -0.70
CA THR A 191 25.93 -12.71 -1.51
C THR A 191 24.43 -12.47 -1.64
N ILE A 192 23.81 -13.16 -2.59
CA ILE A 192 22.34 -13.16 -2.74
C ILE A 192 21.66 -13.62 -1.45
N GLU A 193 22.22 -14.62 -0.76
CA GLU A 193 21.67 -15.12 0.51
C GLU A 193 21.67 -14.04 1.59
N SER A 194 22.79 -13.33 1.76
CA SER A 194 22.89 -12.22 2.70
C SER A 194 21.86 -11.12 2.39
N ARG A 195 21.61 -10.84 1.11
CA ARG A 195 20.59 -9.87 0.69
C ARG A 195 19.16 -10.31 1.00
N VAL A 196 18.84 -11.56 0.71
CA VAL A 196 17.52 -12.13 1.00
C VAL A 196 17.29 -12.16 2.51
N GLU A 197 18.32 -12.45 3.31
CA GLU A 197 18.24 -12.40 4.77
C GLU A 197 18.00 -10.98 5.28
N GLN A 198 18.73 -9.98 4.75
CA GLN A 198 18.49 -8.56 5.07
C GLN A 198 17.06 -8.12 4.72
N ALA A 199 16.54 -8.52 3.55
CA ALA A 199 15.17 -8.20 3.14
C ALA A 199 14.12 -8.83 4.08
N LYS A 200 14.32 -10.09 4.48
CA LYS A 200 13.45 -10.78 5.45
C LYS A 200 13.47 -10.10 6.82
N GLU A 201 14.65 -9.65 7.26
CA GLU A 201 14.77 -8.95 8.53
C GLU A 201 14.09 -7.57 8.49
N ASN A 202 14.24 -6.83 7.40
CA ASN A 202 13.52 -5.57 7.19
C ASN A 202 12.00 -5.76 7.21
N GLU A 203 11.50 -6.84 6.59
CA GLU A 203 10.07 -7.19 6.62
C GLU A 203 9.59 -7.43 8.06
N ARG A 204 10.33 -8.20 8.87
CA ARG A 204 10.00 -8.42 10.29
C ARG A 204 9.98 -7.13 11.09
N ILE A 205 10.99 -6.27 10.91
CA ILE A 205 11.07 -4.97 11.57
C ILE A 205 9.86 -4.11 11.18
N GLN A 206 9.44 -4.14 9.91
CA GLN A 206 8.27 -3.39 9.46
C GLN A 206 6.98 -3.92 10.09
N GLU A 207 6.79 -5.24 10.15
CA GLU A 207 5.63 -5.85 10.82
C GLU A 207 5.58 -5.52 12.31
N GLU A 208 6.73 -5.53 13.01
CA GLU A 208 6.82 -5.13 14.41
C GLU A 208 6.49 -3.65 14.62
N LYS A 209 6.97 -2.77 13.72
CA LYS A 209 6.62 -1.34 13.73
C LYS A 209 5.13 -1.15 13.50
N ASP A 210 4.54 -1.86 12.54
CA ASP A 210 3.11 -1.75 12.24
C ASP A 210 2.26 -2.23 13.42
N LYS A 211 2.65 -3.34 14.09
CA LYS A 211 2.01 -3.81 15.33
C LYS A 211 2.14 -2.80 16.47
N THR A 212 3.35 -2.26 16.68
CA THR A 212 3.60 -1.26 17.73
C THR A 212 2.82 0.01 17.47
N GLN A 213 2.73 0.45 16.21
CA GLN A 213 1.93 1.59 15.78
C GLN A 213 0.46 1.33 16.07
N GLN A 214 -0.07 0.16 15.70
CA GLN A 214 -1.45 -0.24 16.00
C GLN A 214 -1.73 -0.24 17.51
N GLU A 215 -0.85 -0.82 18.33
CA GLU A 215 -1.00 -0.81 19.79
C GLU A 215 -0.93 0.60 20.38
N SER A 216 -0.08 1.47 19.83
CA SER A 216 0.02 2.87 20.24
C SER A 216 -1.22 3.67 19.86
N ASP A 217 -1.76 3.45 18.67
CA ASP A 217 -3.00 4.06 18.19
C ASP A 217 -4.19 3.59 19.04
N GLU A 218 -4.22 2.31 19.42
CA GLU A 218 -5.21 1.73 20.33
C GLU A 218 -5.15 2.36 21.73
N LYS A 219 -3.95 2.54 22.29
CA LYS A 219 -3.74 3.14 23.63
C LYS A 219 -4.01 4.65 23.65
N GLN A 220 -3.62 5.38 22.61
CA GLN A 220 -3.69 6.84 22.55
C GLN A 220 -5.06 7.35 22.11
N TYR A 221 -5.74 6.66 21.19
CA TYR A 221 -7.01 7.10 20.61
C TYR A 221 -8.21 6.23 20.99
N GLY A 222 -8.00 5.11 21.70
CA GLY A 222 -9.09 4.19 22.09
C GLY A 222 -9.76 3.50 20.91
N ILE A 223 -9.16 3.57 19.72
CA ILE A 223 -9.68 2.96 18.49
C ILE A 223 -9.26 1.50 18.52
N LYS A 224 -10.02 0.65 19.24
CA LYS A 224 -9.99 -0.78 18.95
C LYS A 224 -10.32 -0.91 17.47
N ASN A 225 -9.53 -1.67 16.71
CA ASN A 225 -9.97 -2.20 15.42
C ASN A 225 -11.12 -3.19 15.67
N LEU A 226 -12.28 -2.65 16.08
CA LEU A 226 -13.51 -3.38 16.17
C LEU A 226 -13.85 -3.81 14.75
N PRO A 227 -14.26 -5.08 14.54
CA PRO A 227 -14.76 -5.49 13.25
C PRO A 227 -15.84 -4.51 12.78
N PRO A 228 -15.92 -4.24 11.46
CA PRO A 228 -16.86 -3.27 10.93
C PRO A 228 -18.26 -3.59 11.47
N PRO A 229 -19.00 -2.60 12.00
CA PRO A 229 -20.25 -2.87 12.69
C PRO A 229 -21.16 -3.73 11.80
N PRO A 230 -21.77 -4.81 12.35
CA PRO A 230 -22.66 -5.67 11.59
C PRO A 230 -23.82 -4.87 11.01
N VAL A 231 -24.30 -5.30 9.83
CA VAL A 231 -25.38 -4.65 9.11
C VAL A 231 -26.68 -4.63 9.93
N TYR A 232 -26.90 -5.67 10.73
CA TYR A 232 -28.09 -5.84 11.56
C TYR A 232 -27.76 -5.70 13.05
N ASN A 233 -28.68 -5.13 13.82
CA ASN A 233 -28.67 -5.13 15.27
C ASN A 233 -29.04 -6.54 15.81
N GLN A 234 -28.90 -6.75 17.12
CA GLN A 234 -29.29 -8.01 17.79
C GLN A 234 -30.76 -8.38 17.56
N ASN A 235 -31.60 -7.40 17.25
CA ASN A 235 -33.03 -7.57 16.97
C ASN A 235 -33.34 -7.88 15.49
N GLY A 236 -32.33 -8.01 14.62
CA GLY A 236 -32.50 -8.25 13.18
C GLY A 236 -32.87 -7.01 12.35
N GLU A 237 -32.94 -5.83 12.96
CA GLU A 237 -33.19 -4.56 12.27
C GLU A 237 -31.90 -3.96 11.70
N ILE A 238 -32.01 -3.18 10.61
CA ILE A 238 -30.86 -2.47 10.00
C ILE A 238 -30.24 -1.52 11.03
N ARG A 239 -28.95 -1.69 11.28
CA ARG A 239 -28.18 -0.84 12.19
C ARG A 239 -28.02 0.56 11.60
N GLN A 240 -28.36 1.58 12.38
CA GLN A 240 -28.05 2.98 12.08
C GLN A 240 -26.72 3.34 12.75
N CYS A 241 -25.70 3.73 12.00
CA CYS A 241 -24.43 4.18 12.56
C CYS A 241 -23.75 5.26 11.71
N ASN A 242 -23.07 6.20 12.34
CA ASN A 242 -22.26 7.22 11.68
C ASN A 242 -20.93 7.36 12.44
N GLN A 243 -20.03 6.39 12.26
CA GLN A 243 -18.73 6.38 12.98
C GLN A 243 -17.85 7.57 12.59
N GLY A 244 -18.02 8.10 11.38
CA GLY A 244 -17.30 9.27 10.90
C GLY A 244 -17.85 10.60 11.38
N ASN A 245 -19.03 10.60 12.00
CA ASN A 245 -19.79 11.79 12.36
C ASN A 245 -19.91 12.77 11.17
N TYR A 246 -20.11 12.24 9.97
CA TYR A 246 -20.31 13.06 8.77
C TYR A 246 -21.68 13.73 8.82
N ASP A 247 -21.74 15.01 8.47
CA ASP A 247 -23.00 15.69 8.29
C ASP A 247 -23.70 15.12 7.07
N TYR A 248 -24.96 14.73 7.24
CA TYR A 248 -25.78 14.23 6.15
C TYR A 248 -27.20 14.78 6.19
N GLU A 249 -27.79 14.94 5.02
CA GLU A 249 -29.17 15.37 4.85
C GLU A 249 -29.87 14.48 3.82
N PHE A 250 -31.09 14.07 4.15
CA PHE A 250 -32.02 13.48 3.19
C PHE A 250 -33.03 14.54 2.77
N TYR A 251 -33.28 14.63 1.47
CA TYR A 251 -34.36 15.44 0.91
C TYR A 251 -34.95 14.77 -0.34
N GLU A 252 -36.11 15.24 -0.77
CA GLU A 252 -36.80 14.67 -1.93
C GLU A 252 -36.69 15.59 -3.14
N LYS A 253 -36.52 14.99 -4.32
CA LYS A 253 -36.53 15.69 -5.60
C LYS A 253 -37.58 15.03 -6.50
N HIS A 254 -38.36 15.85 -7.20
CA HIS A 254 -39.37 15.39 -8.15
C HIS A 254 -38.91 15.76 -9.55
N ASP A 255 -38.82 14.79 -10.45
CA ASP A 255 -38.45 15.03 -11.85
C ASP A 255 -39.22 14.07 -12.75
N GLY A 256 -39.90 14.60 -13.78
CA GLY A 256 -40.60 13.81 -14.79
C GLY A 256 -41.65 12.80 -14.27
N GLY A 257 -42.25 13.04 -13.09
CA GLY A 257 -43.22 12.12 -12.47
C GLY A 257 -42.61 10.99 -11.62
N VAL A 258 -41.28 10.96 -11.48
CA VAL A 258 -40.55 10.06 -10.58
C VAL A 258 -40.11 10.84 -9.33
N GLN A 259 -40.35 10.26 -8.16
CA GLN A 259 -39.84 10.79 -6.90
C GLN A 259 -38.47 10.19 -6.60
N TYR A 260 -37.50 11.04 -6.32
CA TYR A 260 -36.15 10.68 -5.89
C TYR A 260 -35.98 11.03 -4.42
N ILE A 261 -35.30 10.15 -3.69
CA ILE A 261 -34.67 10.48 -2.43
C ILE A 261 -33.20 10.80 -2.69
N VAL A 262 -32.77 11.96 -2.20
CA VAL A 262 -31.40 12.42 -2.32
C VAL A 262 -30.76 12.42 -0.95
N LEU A 263 -29.60 11.79 -0.84
CA LEU A 263 -28.76 11.79 0.34
C LEU A 263 -27.51 12.62 0.03
N ASP A 264 -27.36 13.76 0.68
CA ASP A 264 -26.18 14.61 0.59
C ASP A 264 -25.34 14.43 1.86
N ILE A 265 -24.07 14.05 1.68
CA ILE A 265 -23.13 13.80 2.77
C ILE A 265 -21.90 14.67 2.56
N LYS A 266 -21.54 15.44 3.60
CA LYS A 266 -20.33 16.26 3.57
C LYS A 266 -19.12 15.39 3.88
N VAL A 267 -18.31 15.15 2.85
CA VAL A 267 -17.06 14.38 2.92
C VAL A 267 -15.87 15.33 2.77
N PRO A 268 -14.67 15.03 3.33
CA PRO A 268 -13.51 15.92 3.20
C PRO A 268 -13.14 16.21 1.74
N ARG A 269 -12.83 17.48 1.43
CA ARG A 269 -12.55 17.97 0.06
C ARG A 269 -11.42 17.21 -0.63
N TYR A 270 -10.32 16.98 0.10
CA TYR A 270 -9.11 16.33 -0.43
C TYR A 270 -9.14 14.80 -0.29
N LEU A 271 -10.30 14.20 -0.04
CA LEU A 271 -10.41 12.75 -0.02
C LEU A 271 -10.34 12.20 -1.45
N GLU A 272 -9.71 11.06 -1.69
CA GLU A 272 -9.80 10.40 -2.99
C GLU A 272 -11.07 9.56 -3.08
N THR A 273 -11.65 9.46 -4.29
CA THR A 273 -12.87 8.67 -4.50
C THR A 273 -12.63 7.17 -4.27
N SER A 274 -11.38 6.70 -4.44
CA SER A 274 -10.94 5.34 -4.11
C SER A 274 -11.06 4.99 -2.62
N GLN A 275 -11.02 6.00 -1.75
CA GLN A 275 -11.13 5.86 -0.29
C GLN A 275 -12.59 5.95 0.21
N ILE A 276 -13.55 5.88 -0.72
CA ILE A 276 -14.99 5.88 -0.46
C ILE A 276 -15.57 4.57 -1.00
N GLY A 277 -15.88 3.64 -0.11
CA GLY A 277 -16.69 2.47 -0.42
C GLY A 277 -18.18 2.81 -0.33
N LEU A 278 -18.96 2.49 -1.36
CA LEU A 278 -20.42 2.65 -1.40
C LEU A 278 -21.06 1.28 -1.64
N ASP A 279 -21.87 0.83 -0.69
CA ASP A 279 -22.74 -0.34 -0.83
C ASP A 279 -24.20 0.11 -0.68
N LEU A 280 -24.96 0.01 -1.77
CA LEU A 280 -26.32 0.50 -1.88
C LEU A 280 -27.30 -0.67 -1.90
N ASN A 281 -28.25 -0.67 -0.97
CA ASN A 281 -29.31 -1.68 -0.87
C ASN A 281 -30.69 -1.00 -0.92
N PRO A 282 -31.78 -1.73 -1.23
CA PRO A 282 -33.11 -1.14 -1.34
C PRO A 282 -33.59 -0.41 -0.08
N ASN A 283 -33.11 -0.83 1.11
CA ASN A 283 -33.56 -0.33 2.41
C ASN A 283 -32.49 0.42 3.21
N TYR A 284 -31.24 0.44 2.75
CA TYR A 284 -30.15 1.12 3.43
C TYR A 284 -28.97 1.42 2.50
N VAL A 285 -28.12 2.33 2.93
CA VAL A 285 -26.80 2.56 2.36
C VAL A 285 -25.73 2.33 3.40
N ARG A 286 -24.62 1.73 3.00
CA ARG A 286 -23.41 1.59 3.80
C ARG A 286 -22.25 2.26 3.08
N LEU A 287 -21.69 3.27 3.73
CA LEU A 287 -20.55 4.04 3.27
C LEU A 287 -19.35 3.72 4.13
N ASP A 288 -18.24 3.37 3.51
CA ASP A 288 -16.94 3.27 4.16
C ASP A 288 -16.08 4.45 3.69
N ILE A 289 -15.79 5.37 4.61
CA ILE A 289 -14.98 6.56 4.33
C ILE A 289 -13.78 6.52 5.27
N LYS A 290 -12.58 6.23 4.74
CA LYS A 290 -11.34 6.06 5.52
C LYS A 290 -11.48 5.06 6.69
N GLY A 291 -12.15 3.93 6.49
CA GLY A 291 -12.36 2.90 7.51
C GLY A 291 -13.43 3.25 8.54
N LYS A 292 -14.13 4.39 8.39
CA LYS A 292 -15.26 4.77 9.26
C LYS A 292 -16.57 4.49 8.55
N ILE A 293 -17.36 3.58 9.10
CA ILE A 293 -18.62 3.16 8.50
C ILE A 293 -19.77 4.10 8.88
N THR A 294 -20.46 4.57 7.85
CA THR A 294 -21.72 5.29 7.94
C THR A 294 -22.81 4.46 7.29
N GLN A 295 -23.68 3.86 8.10
CA GLN A 295 -24.80 3.05 7.65
C GLN A 295 -26.12 3.76 7.97
N LEU A 296 -26.89 4.08 6.94
CA LEU A 296 -28.14 4.82 7.04
C LEU A 296 -29.28 4.01 6.44
N ARG A 297 -30.36 3.81 7.20
CA ARG A 297 -31.60 3.21 6.70
C ARG A 297 -32.39 4.23 5.90
N PHE A 298 -32.93 3.80 4.76
CA PHE A 298 -33.83 4.64 3.97
C PHE A 298 -35.25 4.65 4.57
N PRO A 299 -35.97 5.77 4.45
CA PRO A 299 -37.37 5.88 4.87
C PRO A 299 -38.32 5.11 3.96
N CYS A 300 -37.90 4.78 2.74
CA CYS A 300 -38.67 4.05 1.75
C CYS A 300 -37.75 3.18 0.89
N GLU A 301 -38.33 2.16 0.24
CA GLU A 301 -37.60 1.32 -0.71
C GLU A 301 -37.19 2.12 -1.95
N ILE A 302 -35.92 2.00 -2.32
CA ILE A 302 -35.33 2.60 -3.51
C ILE A 302 -35.04 1.55 -4.59
N LYS A 303 -34.95 2.01 -5.84
CA LYS A 303 -34.42 1.21 -6.95
C LYS A 303 -32.91 1.43 -7.06
N VAL A 304 -32.14 0.44 -6.63
CA VAL A 304 -30.67 0.48 -6.61
C VAL A 304 -30.10 0.67 -8.01
N GLU A 305 -30.60 -0.06 -9.01
CA GLU A 305 -30.08 -0.05 -10.40
C GLU A 305 -30.16 1.32 -11.10
N GLU A 306 -31.16 2.13 -10.75
CA GLU A 306 -31.39 3.45 -11.35
C GLU A 306 -30.76 4.59 -10.50
N SER A 307 -30.06 4.24 -9.43
CA SER A 307 -29.46 5.21 -8.50
C SER A 307 -28.10 5.72 -8.99
N ARG A 308 -27.76 6.96 -8.66
CA ARG A 308 -26.52 7.63 -9.10
C ARG A 308 -25.79 8.25 -7.92
N ALA A 309 -24.47 8.07 -7.87
CA ALA A 309 -23.59 8.76 -6.95
C ALA A 309 -22.82 9.87 -7.67
N LEU A 310 -22.84 11.07 -7.11
CA LEU A 310 -22.20 12.27 -7.65
C LEU A 310 -21.30 12.88 -6.57
N ARG A 311 -20.07 13.24 -6.92
CA ARG A 311 -19.13 13.87 -5.99
C ARG A 311 -18.71 15.23 -6.50
N SER A 312 -18.82 16.24 -5.65
CA SER A 312 -18.35 17.58 -5.95
C SER A 312 -16.85 17.72 -5.62
N GLN A 313 -16.04 18.03 -6.63
CA GLN A 313 -14.59 18.23 -6.45
C GLN A 313 -14.26 19.55 -5.70
N THR A 314 -15.16 20.53 -5.73
CA THR A 314 -14.94 21.85 -5.12
C THR A 314 -15.43 21.92 -3.67
N SER A 315 -16.60 21.35 -3.38
CA SER A 315 -17.18 21.33 -2.03
C SER A 315 -16.84 20.08 -1.23
N GLY A 316 -16.45 18.99 -1.89
CA GLY A 316 -16.19 17.68 -1.26
C GLY A 316 -17.45 16.87 -0.95
N SER A 317 -18.66 17.39 -1.25
CA SER A 317 -19.91 16.70 -0.94
C SER A 317 -20.15 15.50 -1.86
N LEU A 318 -20.65 14.40 -1.26
CA LEU A 318 -21.09 13.19 -1.94
C LEU A 318 -22.62 13.15 -1.93
N GLN A 319 -23.22 13.16 -3.10
CA GLN A 319 -24.66 13.15 -3.30
C GLN A 319 -25.10 11.84 -3.95
N LEU A 320 -26.02 11.13 -3.30
CA LEU A 320 -26.66 9.93 -3.84
C LEU A 320 -28.08 10.29 -4.26
N VAL A 321 -28.40 10.12 -5.54
CA VAL A 321 -29.72 10.39 -6.12
C VAL A 321 -30.36 9.06 -6.44
N MET A 322 -31.43 8.71 -5.73
CA MET A 322 -32.00 7.35 -5.73
C MET A 322 -33.50 7.41 -5.99
N PRO A 323 -34.03 6.77 -7.04
CA PRO A 323 -35.47 6.78 -7.32
C PRO A 323 -36.24 5.84 -6.37
N LYS A 324 -37.42 6.28 -5.92
CA LYS A 324 -38.31 5.49 -5.07
C LYS A 324 -39.00 4.37 -5.88
N THR A 325 -39.24 3.22 -5.23
CA THR A 325 -39.99 2.11 -5.84
C THR A 325 -41.50 2.37 -5.89
N LYS A 326 -42.04 3.12 -4.91
CA LYS A 326 -43.45 3.54 -4.86
C LYS A 326 -43.53 5.06 -4.69
N ASN A 327 -44.30 5.72 -5.54
CA ASN A 327 -44.50 7.18 -5.52
C ASN A 327 -45.47 7.66 -4.42
N ASP A 328 -46.08 6.74 -3.64
CA ASP A 328 -47.13 7.00 -2.65
C ASP A 328 -46.65 7.03 -1.18
N ALA A 329 -45.34 7.03 -0.94
CA ALA A 329 -44.80 7.11 0.42
C ALA A 329 -44.87 8.55 0.96
N VAL A 330 -45.33 8.68 2.21
CA VAL A 330 -45.44 9.94 2.97
C VAL A 330 -44.20 10.82 2.77
N PRO A 331 -44.34 12.12 2.44
CA PRO A 331 -43.20 13.00 2.20
C PRO A 331 -42.24 13.01 3.40
N TYR A 332 -40.93 12.85 3.16
CA TYR A 332 -39.89 12.76 4.19
C TYR A 332 -39.97 13.86 5.27
N PHE A 333 -40.49 15.05 4.93
CA PHE A 333 -40.73 16.14 5.88
C PHE A 333 -41.60 15.70 7.08
N PHE A 334 -42.64 14.90 6.84
CA PHE A 334 -43.52 14.38 7.90
C PHE A 334 -42.83 13.31 8.76
N LEU A 335 -42.03 12.43 8.15
CA LEU A 335 -41.22 11.46 8.89
C LEU A 335 -40.15 12.13 9.77
N LYS A 336 -39.52 13.21 9.29
CA LYS A 336 -38.51 13.97 10.03
C LYS A 336 -39.12 14.63 11.27
N GLU A 337 -40.30 15.25 11.16
CA GLU A 337 -41.02 15.80 12.31
C GLU A 337 -41.42 14.73 13.33
N GLU A 338 -41.88 13.56 12.88
CA GLU A 338 -42.22 12.44 13.79
C GLU A 338 -40.99 11.84 14.47
N LEU A 339 -39.88 11.67 13.75
CA LEU A 339 -38.61 11.19 14.31
C LEU A 339 -38.01 12.19 15.30
N GLU A 340 -38.10 13.50 15.02
CA GLU A 340 -37.68 14.55 15.95
C GLU A 340 -38.58 14.65 17.19
N LYS A 341 -39.90 14.41 17.04
CA LYS A 341 -40.84 14.29 18.18
C LYS A 341 -40.50 13.08 19.04
N LYS A 342 -40.29 11.90 18.45
CA LYS A 342 -39.88 10.69 19.18
C LYS A 342 -38.55 10.86 19.91
N LYS A 343 -37.53 11.44 19.27
CA LYS A 343 -36.24 11.77 19.92
C LYS A 343 -36.39 12.75 21.09
N LYS A 344 -37.32 13.72 20.98
CA LYS A 344 -37.63 14.66 22.08
C LYS A 344 -38.38 13.96 23.22
N GLU A 345 -39.26 13.02 22.92
CA GLU A 345 -39.98 12.21 23.91
C GLU A 345 -39.04 11.24 24.65
N GLU A 346 -38.18 10.52 23.93
CA GLU A 346 -37.15 9.64 24.52
C GLU A 346 -36.20 10.42 25.44
N LYS A 347 -35.71 11.60 25.00
CA LYS A 347 -34.89 12.47 25.86
C LYS A 347 -35.64 12.97 27.11
N ARG A 348 -36.95 13.19 27.01
CA ARG A 348 -37.79 13.59 28.17
C ARG A 348 -38.06 12.44 29.12
N GLU A 349 -38.17 11.21 28.63
CA GLU A 349 -38.31 10.02 29.48
C GLU A 349 -37.01 9.67 30.20
N ILE A 350 -35.87 9.76 29.51
CA ILE A 350 -34.54 9.55 30.10
C ILE A 350 -34.30 10.58 31.23
N SER A 351 -34.57 11.87 30.99
CA SER A 351 -34.38 12.88 32.05
C SER A 351 -35.36 12.73 33.23
N ARG A 352 -36.60 12.26 32.98
CA ARG A 352 -37.56 11.92 34.05
C ARG A 352 -37.13 10.69 34.86
N GLY A 353 -36.48 9.72 34.22
CA GLY A 353 -35.87 8.55 34.87
C GLY A 353 -34.70 8.93 35.76
N GLU A 354 -33.75 9.72 35.23
CA GLU A 354 -32.58 10.23 35.97
C GLU A 354 -33.00 11.09 37.17
N THR A 355 -34.00 11.97 37.00
CA THR A 355 -34.54 12.80 38.10
C THR A 355 -35.23 11.97 39.19
N ARG A 356 -35.80 10.80 38.85
CA ARG A 356 -36.37 9.86 39.83
C ARG A 356 -35.31 9.07 40.58
N ILE A 357 -34.22 8.68 39.91
CA ILE A 357 -33.08 7.97 40.51
C ILE A 357 -32.36 8.90 41.51
N LEU A 358 -32.04 10.12 41.11
CA LEU A 358 -31.40 11.14 41.97
C LEU A 358 -32.23 11.54 43.20
N LYS A 359 -33.56 11.46 43.12
CA LYS A 359 -34.45 11.72 44.27
C LYS A 359 -34.56 10.54 45.23
N ASN A 360 -34.37 9.30 44.75
CA ASN A 360 -34.36 8.11 45.59
C ASN A 360 -33.00 7.93 46.29
N GLU A 361 -31.89 8.20 45.59
CA GLU A 361 -30.53 8.13 46.16
C GLU A 361 -30.32 9.17 47.27
N ASN A 362 -30.84 10.39 47.11
CA ASN A 362 -30.77 11.44 48.14
C ASN A 362 -31.67 11.17 49.36
N LYS A 363 -32.70 10.31 49.24
CA LYS A 363 -33.50 9.87 50.39
C LYS A 363 -32.81 8.75 51.17
N GLN A 364 -32.12 7.83 50.50
CA GLN A 364 -31.33 6.78 51.13
C GLN A 364 -30.14 7.35 51.92
N THR A 365 -29.41 8.32 51.36
CA THR A 365 -28.24 8.93 52.05
C THR A 365 -28.59 9.79 53.26
N GLN A 366 -29.83 10.32 53.37
CA GLN A 366 -30.27 11.07 54.54
C GLN A 366 -30.77 10.19 55.70
N GLU A 367 -31.17 8.94 55.44
CA GLU A 367 -31.57 7.98 56.48
C GLU A 367 -30.37 7.22 57.09
N GLU A 368 -29.29 7.04 56.34
CA GLU A 368 -28.09 6.29 56.80
C GLU A 368 -27.16 7.12 57.73
N ALA A 369 -27.28 8.45 57.76
CA ALA A 369 -26.42 9.34 58.57
C ALA A 369 -26.85 9.51 60.05
N LYS A 370 -27.78 8.68 60.58
CA LYS A 370 -28.34 8.82 61.95
C LYS A 370 -28.24 7.60 62.85
N GLN A 371 -27.21 6.76 62.75
CA GLN A 371 -26.95 5.68 63.74
C GLN A 371 -25.55 5.75 64.35
N PRO A 372 -25.39 5.52 65.67
CA PRO A 372 -24.14 5.78 66.38
C PRO A 372 -23.12 4.63 66.23
N ILE A 373 -21.87 5.03 66.05
CA ILE A 373 -20.66 4.20 65.93
C ILE A 373 -20.40 3.45 67.24
N ARG A 374 -20.51 2.11 67.24
CA ARG A 374 -19.85 1.24 68.23
C ARG A 374 -19.46 -0.12 67.61
N LYS A 375 -18.19 -0.48 67.85
CA LYS A 375 -17.51 -1.78 67.69
C LYS A 375 -16.96 -2.12 66.29
N ARG A 376 -15.65 -1.92 66.11
CA ARG A 376 -14.68 -3.03 66.16
C ARG A 376 -13.26 -2.50 66.32
N LEU A 377 -12.61 -3.05 67.33
CA LEU A 377 -11.19 -2.94 67.67
C LEU A 377 -10.45 -4.13 67.05
N GLU A 378 -9.13 -3.96 66.92
CA GLU A 378 -8.06 -4.96 66.79
C GLU A 378 -7.62 -5.40 65.38
N GLU A 379 -6.65 -4.67 64.82
CA GLU A 379 -5.45 -5.24 64.19
C GLU A 379 -4.21 -4.48 64.71
N PRO A 380 -3.01 -5.12 64.86
CA PRO A 380 -1.87 -4.54 65.58
C PRO A 380 -1.07 -3.54 64.72
N GLU A 381 -0.66 -2.43 65.33
CA GLU A 381 0.23 -1.41 64.74
C GLU A 381 1.70 -1.88 64.70
N GLU A 382 2.37 -1.71 63.55
CA GLU A 382 3.82 -1.84 63.43
C GLU A 382 4.52 -0.57 63.97
N PRO A 383 5.60 -0.69 64.77
CA PRO A 383 6.33 0.47 65.29
C PRO A 383 7.25 1.06 64.22
N TRP A 384 7.11 2.36 63.97
CA TRP A 384 8.02 3.16 63.15
C TRP A 384 9.02 3.89 64.06
N GLU A 385 10.32 3.74 63.83
CA GLU A 385 11.39 4.51 64.50
C GLU A 385 12.02 5.49 63.51
N ASP A 386 12.23 6.74 63.95
CA ASP A 386 12.81 7.83 63.14
C ASP A 386 14.33 7.65 62.96
N ASP A 387 14.79 7.82 61.71
CA ASP A 387 16.20 7.73 61.32
C ASP A 387 16.94 9.05 61.65
N PRO A 388 17.91 9.05 62.59
CA PRO A 388 18.62 10.26 63.03
C PRO A 388 19.60 10.81 61.98
N SER A 389 19.72 10.19 60.80
CA SER A 389 20.53 10.70 59.69
C SER A 389 19.77 11.63 58.74
N VAL A 390 18.45 11.79 58.92
CA VAL A 390 17.62 12.72 58.14
C VAL A 390 17.75 14.13 58.74
N PRO A 391 18.35 15.10 58.02
CA PRO A 391 18.40 16.48 58.50
C PRO A 391 17.01 17.11 58.43
N ASP A 392 16.68 17.92 59.45
CA ASP A 392 15.42 18.64 59.53
C ASP A 392 15.19 19.54 58.29
N LEU A 393 13.96 19.51 57.79
CA LEU A 393 13.54 20.33 56.65
C LEU A 393 13.47 21.81 57.07
N GLU A 394 14.27 22.67 56.42
CA GLU A 394 14.09 24.15 56.43
C GLU A 394 12.88 24.59 55.60
#